data_AF-A0A956S9I2-F1
#
_entry.id   AF-A0A956S9I2-F1
#
_cell.length_a   1.000
_cell.length_b   1.000
_cell.length_c   1.000
_cell.angle_alpha   90.00
_cell.angle_beta   90.00
_cell.angle_gamma   90.00
#
_symmetry.space_group_name_H-M   'P 1'
#
loop_
_entity.id
_entity.type
_entity.pdbx_description
1 polymer ?
#
loop_
_entity_poly.entity_id
_entity_poly.type
_entity_poly.pdbx_seq_one_letter_code
_entity_poly.pdbx_strand_id
1 'polypeptide(L)' 'MPVQAKAIPYVRVGRDLMVQSRTGSGKTGAFILPLLERIRPEERVCQALVLVPTRELA' A
#
# COMPACT_ATOMS: atom_id res chain seq x y z
N MET A 1 -2.77 12.93 -6.69
CA MET A 1 -3.14 11.64 -7.31
C MET A 1 -4.49 11.17 -6.78
N PRO A 2 -5.56 11.09 -7.61
CA PRO A 2 -6.92 10.84 -7.13
C PRO A 2 -7.11 9.51 -6.37
N VAL A 3 -6.41 8.45 -6.75
CA VAL A 3 -6.54 7.13 -6.10
C VAL A 3 -5.96 7.12 -4.68
N GLN A 4 -4.83 7.80 -4.46
CA GLN A 4 -4.18 7.90 -3.16
C GLN A 4 -5.04 8.69 -2.17
N ALA A 5 -5.52 9.86 -2.59
CA ALA A 5 -6.39 10.70 -1.78
C ALA A 5 -7.67 9.96 -1.33
N LYS A 6 -8.20 9.07 -2.17
CA LYS A 6 -9.37 8.24 -1.85
C LYS A 6 -9.04 7.04 -0.99
N ALA A 7 -7.91 6.36 -1.21
CA ALA A 7 -7.60 5.09 -0.55
C ALA A 7 -6.90 5.24 0.81
N ILE A 8 -5.93 6.15 0.93
CA ILE A 8 -5.06 6.29 2.12
C ILE A 8 -5.86 6.47 3.43
N PRO A 9 -6.92 7.29 3.48
CA PRO A 9 -7.70 7.46 4.71
C PRO A 9 -8.26 6.14 5.25
N TYR A 10 -8.76 5.26 4.37
CA TYR A 10 -9.30 3.96 4.76
C TYR A 10 -8.21 2.99 5.23
N VAL A 11 -7.08 2.96 4.54
CA VAL A 11 -5.94 2.10 4.93
C VAL A 11 -5.40 2.53 6.30
N ARG A 12 -5.25 3.84 6.57
CA ARG A 12 -4.79 4.34 7.87
C ARG A 12 -5.67 3.89 9.03
N VAL A 13 -6.99 3.91 8.88
CA VAL A 13 -7.93 3.41 9.90
C VAL A 13 -8.03 1.88 9.96
N GLY A 14 -7.16 1.16 9.24
CA GLY A 14 -7.06 -0.30 9.31
C GLY A 14 -8.18 -1.04 8.59
N ARG A 15 -8.83 -0.40 7.61
CA ARG A 15 -9.88 -1.05 6.80
C ARG A 15 -9.27 -1.73 5.58
N ASP A 16 -9.81 -2.91 5.28
CA ASP A 16 -9.56 -3.60 4.02
C ASP A 16 -10.21 -2.83 2.86
N LEU A 17 -9.55 -2.85 1.70
CA LEU A 17 -10.00 -2.07 0.56
C LEU A 17 -9.64 -2.73 -0.77
N MET A 18 -10.57 -2.67 -1.73
CA MET A 18 -10.33 -3.02 -3.13
C MET A 18 -10.16 -1.73 -3.94
N VAL A 19 -8.99 -1.55 -4.58
CA VAL A 19 -8.71 -0.39 -5.45
C VAL A 19 -8.76 -0.82 -6.90
N GLN A 20 -9.60 -0.17 -7.71
CA GLN A 20 -9.55 -0.26 -9.17
C GLN A 20 -9.17 1.09 -9.77
N SER A 21 -8.08 1.13 -10.53
CA SER A 21 -7.69 2.30 -11.31
C SER A 21 -6.69 1.94 -12.41
N ARG A 22 -6.43 2.86 -13.34
CA ARG A 22 -5.47 2.67 -14.45
C ARG A 22 -4.02 2.61 -13.96
N THR A 23 -3.13 1.99 -14.73
CA THR A 23 -1.67 2.05 -14.49
C THR A 23 -1.17 3.50 -14.54
N GLY A 24 -0.14 3.83 -13.76
CA GLY A 24 0.35 5.21 -13.62
C GLY A 24 -0.50 6.12 -12.72
N SER A 25 -1.65 5.66 -12.21
CA SER A 25 -2.53 6.50 -11.37
C SER A 25 -2.06 6.67 -9.92
N GLY A 26 -1.00 5.96 -9.50
CA GLY A 26 -0.45 6.03 -8.13
C GLY A 26 -0.92 4.96 -7.15
N LYS A 27 -1.46 3.81 -7.62
CA LYS A 27 -1.94 2.71 -6.77
C LYS A 27 -0.87 2.18 -5.81
N THR A 28 0.38 2.05 -6.29
CA THR A 28 1.50 1.57 -5.48
C THR A 28 1.71 2.44 -4.24
N GLY A 29 1.80 3.77 -4.41
CA GLY A 29 1.88 4.69 -3.29
C GLY A 29 0.62 4.68 -2.39
N ALA A 30 -0.54 4.31 -2.92
CA ALA A 30 -1.78 4.28 -2.15
C ALA A 30 -1.79 3.21 -1.03
N PHE A 31 -1.03 2.12 -1.19
CA PHE A 31 -0.85 1.12 -0.13
C PHE A 31 0.52 1.21 0.56
N ILE A 32 1.60 1.58 -0.15
CA ILE A 32 2.95 1.63 0.44
C ILE A 32 3.08 2.76 1.46
N LEU A 33 2.61 3.97 1.16
CA LEU A 33 2.75 5.13 2.07
C LEU A 33 2.12 4.86 3.45
N PRO A 34 0.84 4.45 3.55
CA PRO A 34 0.24 4.12 4.86
C PRO A 34 0.79 2.82 5.48
N LEU A 35 1.41 1.93 4.70
CA LEU A 35 2.11 0.75 5.23
C LEU A 35 3.41 1.16 5.92
N LEU A 36 4.20 2.06 5.32
CA LEU A 36 5.44 2.57 5.91
C LEU A 36 5.20 3.28 7.25
N GLU A 37 4.08 3.98 7.39
CA GLU A 37 3.65 4.61 8.66
C GLU A 37 3.42 3.59 9.80
N ARG A 38 3.22 2.30 9.47
CA ARG A 38 2.99 1.22 10.44
C ARG A 38 4.23 0.38 10.76
N ILE A 39 5.26 0.45 9.93
CA ILE A 39 6.49 -0.34 10.12
C ILE A 39 7.26 0.20 11.30
N ARG A 40 7.73 -0.70 12.17
CA ARG A 40 8.61 -0.44 13.31
C ARG A 40 10.04 -0.85 12.97
N PRO A 41 10.94 0.09 12.65
CA PRO A 41 12.30 -0.23 12.18
C PRO A 41 13.15 -1.04 13.17
N GLU A 42 12.86 -0.94 14.46
CA GLU A 42 13.51 -1.64 15.56
C GLU A 42 13.15 -3.14 15.63
N GLU A 43 12.00 -3.54 15.06
CA GLU A 43 11.51 -4.92 15.08
C GLU A 43 12.01 -5.70 13.85
N ARG A 44 12.97 -6.60 14.06
CA ARG A 44 13.59 -7.44 13.00
C ARG A 44 12.75 -8.66 12.64
N VAL A 45 11.48 -8.43 12.32
CA VAL A 45 10.53 -9.46 11.88
C VAL A 45 9.80 -9.00 10.61
N CYS A 46 9.22 -9.94 9.87
CA CYS A 46 8.36 -9.58 8.73
C CYS A 46 7.07 -8.92 9.26
N GLN A 47 6.86 -7.65 8.93
CA GLN A 47 5.72 -6.86 9.42
C GLN A 47 4.66 -6.61 8.33
N ALA A 48 5.00 -6.86 7.06
CA ALA A 48 4.08 -6.68 5.93
C ALA A 48 4.45 -7.58 4.76
N LEU A 49 3.44 -8.02 4.00
CA LEU A 49 3.59 -8.83 2.80
C LEU A 49 2.88 -8.15 1.63
N VAL A 50 3.59 -7.94 0.53
CA VAL A 50 3.04 -7.45 -0.73
C VAL A 50 3.19 -8.57 -1.75
N LEU A 51 2.06 -9.06 -2.28
CA LEU A 51 2.05 -10.06 -3.34
C LEU A 51 1.93 -9.37 -4.70
N VAL A 52 2.79 -9.75 -5.63
CA VAL A 52 2.83 -9.22 -7.00
C VAL A 52 2.70 -10.37 -8.01
N PRO A 53 2.12 -10.12 -9.20
CA PRO A 53 1.83 -11.19 -10.15
C PRO A 53 3.06 -11.69 -10.92
N THR A 54 4.13 -10.88 -11.00
CA THR A 54 5.35 -11.23 -11.74
C THR A 54 6.59 -10.77 -10.98
N ARG A 55 7.75 -11.34 -11.32
CA ARG A 55 9.03 -11.04 -10.66
C ARG A 55 9.55 -9.63 -11.00
N GLU A 56 9.25 -9.13 -12.19
CA GLU A 56 9.70 -7.83 -12.68
C GLU A 56 9.05 -6.66 -11.94
N LEU A 57 7.98 -6.93 -11.20
CA LEU A 57 7.29 -5.96 -10.36
C LEU A 57 7.73 -6.01 -8.88
N ALA A 58 8.56 -6.97 -8.50
CA ALA A 58 9.07 -7.15 -7.14
C ALA A 58 10.32 -6.31 -6.86
#